data_AF-A0A0Q9LTW9-F1
#
_entry.id   AF-A0A0Q9LTW9-F1
#
_cell.length_a   1.000
_cell.length_b   1.000
_cell.length_c   1.000
_cell.angle_alpha   90.00
_cell.angle_beta   90.00
_cell.angle_gamma   90.00
#
_symmetry.space_group_name_H-M   'P 1'
#
loop_
_entity.id
_entity.type
_entity.pdbx_description
1 polymer ?
#
loop_
_entity_poly.entity_id
_entity_poly.type
_entity_poly.pdbx_seq_one_letter_code
_entity_poly.pdbx_strand_id
1 'polypeptide(L)'
;MRGRRAGSSGTLAPASSGALPQPRSGELGSYSVLWRLATTAAVVTTVCLGTWVGNDQWWPFGPMSQYAFSVRNDGVINSLTMDALTVDGEVVRVPLSKEMIGIERSEIEGQAPRIIADPALLQDIAVLHRRRLPLEAAYRTIWLRNTSTNIPTGNATTSTLATWQVRDPLDPRPSGIPGGEDGR
;
A
#
# COMPACT_ATOMS: atom_id res chain seq x y z
N MET A 1 22.83 40.80 -101.11
CA MET A 1 23.04 41.76 -100.00
C MET A 1 23.65 41.03 -98.82
N ARG A 2 24.54 41.71 -98.11
CA ARG A 2 25.53 41.22 -97.13
C ARG A 2 24.94 41.22 -95.71
N GLY A 3 25.30 40.25 -94.87
CA GLY A 3 25.03 40.29 -93.41
C GLY A 3 25.30 38.94 -92.73
N ARG A 4 26.56 38.55 -92.52
CA ARG A 4 27.42 38.75 -91.33
C ARG A 4 27.15 37.76 -90.18
N ARG A 5 28.19 36.99 -89.86
CA ARG A 5 28.33 36.01 -88.76
C ARG A 5 28.11 36.64 -87.37
N ALA A 6 27.69 35.83 -86.41
CA ALA A 6 28.29 35.77 -85.07
C ALA A 6 27.89 34.44 -84.39
N GLY A 7 28.88 33.67 -83.95
CA GLY A 7 28.67 32.54 -83.04
C GLY A 7 29.03 32.93 -81.61
N SER A 8 28.60 32.14 -80.63
CA SER A 8 29.40 31.85 -79.43
C SER A 8 28.74 30.75 -78.60
N SER A 9 29.50 29.67 -78.45
CA SER A 9 29.82 28.95 -77.22
C SER A 9 28.74 28.80 -76.13
N GLY A 10 28.36 27.54 -75.88
CA GLY A 10 27.64 27.11 -74.69
C GLY A 10 28.21 25.79 -74.15
N THR A 11 29.30 25.91 -73.40
CA THR A 11 29.77 25.14 -72.23
C THR A 11 29.04 23.84 -71.84
N LEU A 12 29.83 22.78 -71.62
CA LEU A 12 29.47 21.55 -70.91
C LEU A 12 29.36 21.76 -69.38
N ALA A 13 28.36 21.08 -68.78
CA ALA A 13 28.21 20.63 -67.38
C ALA A 13 27.73 21.68 -66.32
N PRO A 14 27.01 21.30 -65.23
CA PRO A 14 27.06 19.98 -64.58
C PRO A 14 25.72 19.34 -64.16
N ALA A 15 25.89 18.14 -63.63
CA ALA A 15 24.92 17.23 -63.06
C ALA A 15 23.97 17.84 -62.03
N SER A 16 22.80 17.24 -61.98
CA SER A 16 21.78 17.27 -60.93
C SER A 16 22.33 17.30 -59.50
N SER A 17 22.00 18.34 -58.75
CA SER A 17 21.78 18.27 -57.31
C SER A 17 20.33 18.62 -57.04
N GLY A 18 19.45 17.62 -57.21
CA GLY A 18 18.07 17.72 -56.75
C GLY A 18 18.05 17.75 -55.23
N ALA A 19 17.57 18.85 -54.66
CA ALA A 19 17.45 19.09 -53.23
C ALA A 19 16.75 17.93 -52.51
N LEU A 20 17.27 17.55 -51.33
CA LEU A 20 16.59 16.61 -50.43
C LEU A 20 15.19 17.17 -50.09
N PRO A 21 14.15 16.32 -50.07
CA PRO A 21 12.82 16.76 -49.66
C PRO A 21 12.88 17.25 -48.21
N GLN A 22 12.61 18.54 -48.01
CA GLN A 22 12.46 19.10 -46.67
C GLN A 22 11.25 18.46 -45.98
N PRO A 23 11.32 18.19 -44.66
CA PRO A 23 10.17 17.69 -43.92
C PRO A 23 9.06 18.73 -44.02
N ARG A 24 7.92 18.34 -44.60
CA ARG A 24 6.71 19.16 -44.54
C ARG A 24 6.30 19.24 -43.08
N SER A 25 6.52 20.40 -42.46
CA SER A 25 5.86 20.78 -41.22
C SER A 25 4.36 20.82 -41.51
N GLY A 26 3.68 19.71 -41.24
CA GLY A 26 2.23 19.66 -41.29
C GLY A 26 1.69 20.61 -40.23
N GLU A 27 1.16 21.74 -40.67
CA GLU A 27 0.40 22.62 -39.80
C GLU A 27 -0.76 21.81 -39.22
N LEU A 28 -0.79 21.68 -37.88
CA LEU A 28 -1.84 20.98 -37.18
C LEU A 28 -3.15 21.70 -37.49
N GLY A 29 -4.04 21.04 -38.25
CA GLY A 29 -5.32 21.61 -38.59
C GLY A 29 -6.05 22.09 -37.33
N SER A 30 -6.61 23.30 -37.37
CA SER A 30 -7.22 23.96 -36.20
C SER A 30 -8.28 23.11 -35.51
N TYR A 31 -8.93 22.21 -36.25
CA TYR A 31 -9.88 21.23 -35.72
C TYR A 31 -9.24 20.21 -34.77
N SER A 32 -8.04 19.72 -35.09
CA SER A 32 -7.28 18.81 -34.23
C SER A 32 -6.83 19.50 -32.94
N VAL A 33 -6.38 20.76 -33.06
CA VAL A 33 -6.01 21.58 -31.90
C VAL A 33 -7.22 21.84 -31.01
N LEU A 34 -8.36 22.22 -31.60
CA LEU A 34 -9.60 22.49 -30.88
C LEU A 34 -10.11 21.25 -30.14
N TRP A 35 -10.10 20.08 -30.78
CA TRP A 35 -10.52 18.82 -30.17
C TRP A 35 -9.64 18.42 -28.98
N ARG A 36 -8.32 18.57 -29.11
CA ARG A 36 -7.37 18.28 -28.03
C ARG A 36 -7.55 19.24 -26.85
N LEU A 37 -7.77 20.53 -27.11
CA LEU A 37 -8.06 21.52 -26.07
C LEU A 37 -9.38 21.21 -25.35
N ALA A 38 -10.44 20.88 -26.10
CA ALA A 38 -11.73 20.54 -25.52
C ALA A 38 -11.65 19.29 -24.64
N THR A 39 -10.97 18.24 -25.12
CA THR A 39 -10.75 17.00 -24.35
C THR A 39 -9.94 17.27 -23.08
N THR A 40 -8.87 18.08 -23.19
CA THR A 40 -8.01 18.42 -22.05
C THR A 40 -8.78 19.23 -21.01
N ALA A 41 -9.55 20.23 -21.46
CA ALA A 41 -10.38 21.04 -20.58
C ALA A 41 -11.43 20.17 -19.86
N ALA A 42 -12.11 19.27 -20.57
CA ALA A 42 -13.08 18.36 -19.97
C ALA A 42 -12.46 17.46 -18.88
N VAL A 43 -11.27 16.90 -19.14
CA VAL A 43 -10.54 16.09 -18.15
C VAL A 43 -10.14 16.93 -16.94
N VAL A 44 -9.54 18.09 -17.15
CA VAL A 44 -9.11 18.98 -16.05
C VAL A 44 -10.30 19.43 -15.21
N THR A 45 -11.40 19.85 -15.84
CA THR A 45 -12.62 20.26 -15.14
C THR A 45 -13.22 19.10 -14.35
N THR A 46 -13.25 17.89 -14.91
CA THR A 46 -13.74 16.69 -14.22
C THR A 46 -12.89 16.39 -12.98
N VAL A 47 -11.55 16.45 -13.10
CA VAL A 47 -10.63 16.23 -11.98
C VAL A 47 -10.78 17.33 -10.92
N CYS A 48 -10.86 18.60 -11.31
CA CYS A 48 -11.02 19.71 -10.36
C CYS A 48 -12.36 19.64 -9.62
N LEU A 49 -13.46 19.34 -10.31
CA LEU A 49 -14.78 19.17 -9.69
C LEU A 49 -14.81 17.93 -8.79
N GLY A 50 -14.22 16.82 -9.22
CA GLY A 50 -14.04 15.61 -8.41
C GLY A 50 -13.17 15.84 -7.18
N THR A 51 -12.22 16.76 -7.23
CA THR A 51 -11.36 17.13 -6.08
C THR A 51 -12.09 18.07 -5.11
N TRP A 52 -12.92 18.98 -5.58
CA TRP A 52 -13.65 19.94 -4.73
C TRP A 52 -14.91 19.36 -4.10
N VAL A 53 -15.56 18.38 -4.75
CA VAL A 53 -16.85 17.83 -4.30
C VAL A 53 -16.76 16.34 -3.93
N GLY A 54 -15.72 15.63 -4.39
CA GLY A 54 -15.65 14.17 -4.29
C GLY A 54 -15.20 13.64 -2.93
N ASN A 55 -15.87 12.58 -2.50
CA ASN A 55 -15.46 11.64 -1.46
C ASN A 55 -14.81 10.41 -2.15
N ASP A 56 -14.02 9.59 -1.43
CA ASP A 56 -13.16 8.50 -1.96
C ASP A 56 -13.84 7.44 -2.87
N GLN A 57 -15.16 7.50 -3.06
CA GLN A 57 -15.98 6.55 -3.82
C GLN A 57 -15.99 6.81 -5.35
N TRP A 58 -15.31 7.84 -5.86
CA TRP A 58 -15.40 8.27 -7.28
C TRP A 58 -14.19 7.88 -8.14
N TRP A 59 -13.42 6.91 -7.69
CA TRP A 59 -12.40 6.25 -8.50
C TRP A 59 -13.05 5.65 -9.78
N PRO A 60 -12.47 5.85 -10.99
CA PRO A 60 -11.11 6.27 -11.32
C PRO A 60 -10.90 7.74 -11.76
N PHE A 61 -11.84 8.65 -11.49
CA PHE A 61 -11.74 10.06 -11.92
C PHE A 61 -11.78 11.07 -10.75
N GLY A 62 -11.62 10.58 -9.51
CA GLY A 62 -11.53 11.30 -8.23
C GLY A 62 -10.84 10.42 -7.15
N PRO A 63 -10.38 10.96 -6.02
CA PRO A 63 -9.01 10.76 -5.52
C PRO A 63 -8.69 9.35 -4.96
N MET A 64 -7.49 8.84 -5.29
CA MET A 64 -6.74 7.92 -4.41
C MET A 64 -6.01 8.79 -3.38
N SER A 65 -6.65 9.01 -2.24
CA SER A 65 -6.10 9.79 -1.14
C SER A 65 -4.92 9.07 -0.49
N GLN A 66 -3.69 9.29 -0.98
CA GLN A 66 -2.47 9.02 -0.20
C GLN A 66 -1.88 10.32 0.36
N TYR A 67 -2.74 11.21 0.84
CA TYR A 67 -2.35 12.41 1.57
C TYR A 67 -2.49 12.13 3.06
N ALA A 68 -1.36 12.01 3.74
CA ALA A 68 -1.31 12.15 5.19
C ALA A 68 -1.71 13.59 5.53
N PHE A 69 -3.02 13.82 5.71
CA PHE A 69 -3.49 15.05 6.32
C PHE A 69 -2.82 15.15 7.69
N SER A 70 -2.29 16.34 8.02
CA SER A 70 -1.87 16.65 9.39
C SER A 70 -3.09 16.47 10.28
N VAL A 71 -3.20 15.28 10.90
CA VAL A 71 -4.22 15.02 11.89
C VAL A 71 -3.85 15.90 13.07
N ARG A 72 -4.80 16.70 13.55
CA ARG A 72 -4.62 17.47 14.77
C ARG A 72 -4.13 16.49 15.85
N ASN A 73 -3.02 16.84 16.51
CA ASN A 73 -2.29 15.94 17.39
C ASN A 73 -2.95 15.83 18.79
N ASP A 74 -4.29 15.79 18.82
CA ASP A 74 -5.13 15.54 19.99
C ASP A 74 -5.60 14.07 20.06
N GLY A 75 -5.13 13.23 19.14
CA GLY A 75 -5.47 11.81 19.04
C GLY A 75 -4.86 10.92 20.12
N VAL A 76 -5.53 9.80 20.38
CA VAL A 76 -5.01 8.66 21.15
C VAL A 76 -4.52 7.61 20.15
N ILE A 77 -3.27 7.19 20.27
CA ILE A 77 -2.69 6.10 19.47
C ILE A 77 -2.97 4.79 20.19
N ASN A 78 -3.64 3.86 19.51
CA ASN A 78 -3.83 2.50 20.01
C ASN A 78 -2.78 1.58 19.39
N SER A 79 -2.13 0.77 20.22
CA SER A 79 -1.12 -0.19 19.80
C SER A 79 -1.48 -1.56 20.34
N LEU A 80 -1.82 -2.47 19.44
CA LEU A 80 -2.12 -3.84 19.79
C LEU A 80 -0.81 -4.62 20.03
N THR A 81 -0.77 -5.34 21.14
CA THR A 81 0.39 -6.12 21.56
C THR A 81 -0.08 -7.43 22.18
N MET A 82 0.78 -8.45 22.15
CA MET A 82 0.49 -9.73 22.76
C MET A 82 1.64 -10.13 23.69
N ASP A 83 1.32 -10.34 24.96
CA ASP A 83 2.27 -10.76 26.00
C ASP A 83 1.89 -12.15 26.50
N ALA A 84 2.87 -12.93 26.94
CA ALA A 84 2.64 -14.27 27.49
C ALA A 84 3.38 -14.47 28.81
N LEU A 85 2.74 -15.14 29.77
CA LEU A 85 3.38 -15.71 30.94
C LEU A 85 3.93 -17.09 30.56
N THR A 86 5.22 -17.31 30.75
CA THR A 86 5.84 -18.60 30.52
C THR A 86 5.57 -19.56 31.69
N VAL A 87 5.82 -20.86 31.47
CA VAL A 87 5.77 -21.87 32.53
C VAL A 87 6.78 -21.61 33.66
N ASP A 88 7.85 -20.88 33.35
CA ASP A 88 8.91 -20.47 34.30
C ASP A 88 8.50 -19.24 35.12
N GLY A 89 7.34 -18.65 34.84
CA GLY A 89 6.80 -17.50 35.58
C GLY A 89 7.26 -16.14 35.07
N GLU A 90 7.92 -16.08 33.91
CA GLU A 90 8.36 -14.83 33.28
C GLU A 90 7.29 -14.30 32.33
N VAL A 91 7.08 -12.98 32.30
CA VAL A 91 6.22 -12.33 31.30
C VAL A 91 7.08 -11.89 30.12
N VAL A 92 6.86 -12.51 28.97
CA VAL A 92 7.60 -12.24 27.73
C VAL A 92 6.67 -11.65 26.67
N ARG A 93 7.24 -10.83 25.77
CA ARG A 93 6.51 -10.33 24.59
C ARG A 93 6.44 -11.45 23.56
N VAL A 94 5.24 -11.77 23.06
CA VAL A 94 5.11 -12.76 21.98
C VAL A 94 5.70 -12.16 20.70
N PRO A 95 6.69 -12.83 20.07
CA PRO A 95 7.37 -12.28 18.90
C PRO A 95 6.48 -12.41 17.66
N LEU A 96 5.68 -11.37 17.40
CA LEU A 96 4.82 -11.25 16.21
C LEU A 96 5.65 -10.91 14.95
N SER A 97 6.55 -11.82 14.59
CA SER A 97 7.28 -11.77 13.32
C SER A 97 7.12 -13.07 12.55
N LYS A 98 7.15 -12.94 11.22
CA LYS A 98 7.03 -14.06 10.29
C LYS A 98 8.18 -15.06 10.47
N GLU A 99 9.35 -14.58 10.86
CA GLU A 99 10.54 -15.39 11.08
C GLU A 99 10.45 -16.23 12.35
N MET A 100 9.82 -15.72 13.42
CA MET A 100 9.79 -16.37 14.72
C MET A 100 8.62 -17.35 14.85
N ILE A 101 7.38 -16.85 14.75
CA ILE A 101 6.17 -17.68 14.93
C ILE A 101 5.33 -17.82 13.67
N GLY A 102 5.74 -17.17 12.57
CA GLY A 102 5.04 -17.25 11.28
C GLY A 102 3.83 -16.34 11.16
N ILE A 103 3.62 -15.42 12.10
CA ILE A 103 2.50 -14.48 12.09
C ILE A 103 3.03 -13.05 12.16
N GLU A 104 2.57 -12.22 11.20
CA GLU A 104 2.86 -10.79 11.20
C GLU A 104 1.89 -10.03 12.11
N ARG A 105 2.35 -8.93 12.69
CA ARG A 105 1.52 -8.06 13.55
C ARG A 105 0.21 -7.64 12.86
N SER A 106 0.27 -7.30 11.57
CA SER A 106 -0.87 -6.86 10.78
C SER A 106 -2.00 -7.89 10.72
N GLU A 107 -1.66 -9.18 10.72
CA GLU A 107 -2.66 -10.27 10.76
C GLU A 107 -3.36 -10.33 12.12
N ILE A 108 -2.61 -10.20 13.21
CA ILE A 108 -3.19 -10.17 14.57
C ILE A 108 -4.09 -8.95 14.75
N GLU A 109 -3.71 -7.80 14.19
CA GLU A 109 -4.56 -6.60 14.21
C GLU A 109 -5.86 -6.80 13.42
N GLY A 110 -5.81 -7.45 12.26
CA GLY A 110 -7.00 -7.81 11.48
C GLY A 110 -7.92 -8.81 12.19
N GLN A 111 -7.34 -9.79 12.90
CA GLN A 111 -8.09 -10.81 13.65
C GLN A 111 -8.48 -10.37 15.06
N ALA A 112 -8.08 -9.18 15.52
CA ALA A 112 -8.29 -8.73 16.90
C ALA A 112 -9.76 -8.81 17.36
N PRO A 113 -10.77 -8.34 16.58
CA PRO A 113 -12.17 -8.45 16.98
C PRO A 113 -12.61 -9.90 17.21
N ARG A 114 -12.10 -10.82 16.39
CA ARG A 114 -12.41 -12.25 16.49
C ARG A 114 -11.74 -12.89 17.71
N ILE A 115 -10.48 -12.55 17.99
CA ILE A 115 -9.76 -13.04 19.18
C ILE A 115 -10.41 -12.51 20.47
N ILE A 116 -10.95 -11.29 20.45
CA ILE A 116 -11.69 -10.73 21.58
C ILE A 116 -13.00 -11.48 21.79
N ALA A 117 -13.72 -11.80 20.71
CA ALA A 117 -14.95 -12.59 20.79
C ALA A 117 -14.69 -14.03 21.25
N ASP A 118 -13.63 -14.66 20.72
CA ASP A 118 -13.24 -16.04 20.99
C ASP A 118 -11.78 -16.13 21.47
N PRO A 119 -11.49 -15.88 22.76
CA PRO A 119 -10.12 -15.92 23.31
C PRO A 119 -9.42 -17.28 23.17
N ALA A 120 -10.18 -18.35 22.95
CA ALA A 120 -9.64 -19.69 22.71
C ALA A 120 -8.73 -19.76 21.48
N LEU A 121 -8.85 -18.83 20.52
CA LEU A 121 -7.95 -18.70 19.37
C LEU A 121 -6.49 -18.42 19.79
N LEU A 122 -6.27 -17.84 20.97
CA LEU A 122 -4.91 -17.68 21.52
C LEU A 122 -4.23 -19.02 21.82
N GLN A 123 -4.98 -20.12 21.97
CA GLN A 123 -4.41 -21.46 22.06
C GLN A 123 -3.56 -21.78 20.83
N ASP A 124 -4.01 -21.40 19.63
CA ASP A 124 -3.31 -21.72 18.38
C ASP A 124 -1.96 -20.99 18.29
N ILE A 125 -1.85 -19.82 18.93
CA ILE A 125 -0.58 -19.11 19.08
C ILE A 125 0.40 -19.92 19.95
N ALA A 126 -0.06 -20.51 21.05
CA ALA A 126 0.77 -21.38 21.88
C ALA A 126 1.25 -22.63 21.12
N VAL A 127 0.38 -23.21 20.29
CA VAL A 127 0.73 -24.34 19.40
C VAL A 127 1.82 -23.93 18.41
N LEU A 128 1.67 -22.79 17.75
CA LEU A 128 2.65 -22.30 16.78
C LEU A 128 3.99 -22.01 17.44
N HIS A 129 3.98 -21.35 18.62
CA HIS A 129 5.18 -21.11 19.40
C HIS A 129 5.91 -22.42 19.73
N ARG A 130 5.21 -23.42 20.26
CA ARG A 130 5.82 -24.72 20.60
C ARG A 130 6.43 -25.42 19.37
N ARG A 131 5.76 -25.33 18.22
CA ARG A 131 6.22 -25.95 16.97
C ARG A 131 7.44 -25.25 16.37
N ARG A 132 7.48 -23.92 16.43
CA ARG A 132 8.53 -23.10 15.78
C ARG A 132 9.73 -22.84 16.70
N LEU A 133 9.49 -22.68 17.99
CA LEU A 133 10.48 -22.33 19.00
C LEU A 133 10.51 -23.40 20.10
N PRO A 134 10.88 -24.66 19.78
CA PRO A 134 10.79 -25.77 20.73
C PRO A 134 11.80 -25.67 21.88
N LEU A 135 12.79 -24.80 21.80
CA LEU A 135 13.78 -24.59 22.86
C LEU A 135 13.38 -23.47 23.82
N GLU A 136 12.41 -22.64 23.46
CA GLU A 136 11.92 -21.56 24.32
C GLU A 136 10.88 -22.06 25.33
N ALA A 137 10.77 -21.35 26.45
CA ALA A 137 9.83 -21.66 27.51
C ALA A 137 8.39 -21.64 26.99
N ALA A 138 7.63 -22.67 27.33
CA ALA A 138 6.23 -22.78 26.95
C ALA A 138 5.38 -21.65 27.54
N TYR A 139 4.35 -21.23 26.81
CA TYR A 139 3.39 -20.23 27.30
C TYR A 139 2.32 -20.89 28.16
N ARG A 140 2.12 -20.35 29.37
CA ARG A 140 1.06 -20.72 30.31
C ARG A 140 -0.17 -19.85 30.14
N THR A 141 0.01 -18.53 30.01
CA THR A 141 -1.10 -17.58 29.82
C THR A 141 -0.73 -16.61 28.72
N ILE A 142 -1.67 -16.26 27.85
CA ILE A 142 -1.47 -15.31 26.76
C ILE A 142 -2.49 -14.17 26.93
N TRP A 143 -2.03 -12.94 26.77
CA TRP A 143 -2.84 -11.73 26.83
C TRP A 143 -2.76 -10.96 25.52
N LEU A 144 -3.92 -10.64 24.96
CA LEU A 144 -4.05 -9.59 23.96
C LEU A 144 -4.26 -8.26 24.69
N ARG A 145 -3.39 -7.28 24.43
CA ARG A 145 -3.39 -5.99 25.10
C ARG A 145 -3.42 -4.85 24.09
N ASN A 146 -4.12 -3.78 24.44
CA ASN A 146 -4.05 -2.51 23.73
C ASN A 146 -3.41 -1.46 24.62
N THR A 147 -2.36 -0.82 24.14
CA THR A 147 -1.76 0.34 24.78
C THR A 147 -2.24 1.60 24.07
N SER A 148 -3.06 2.38 24.77
CA SER A 148 -3.55 3.68 24.34
C SER A 148 -2.60 4.76 24.84
N THR A 149 -1.86 5.40 23.92
CA THR A 149 -0.98 6.52 24.22
C THR A 149 -1.63 7.83 23.82
N ASN A 150 -1.87 8.71 24.79
CA ASN A 150 -2.38 10.04 24.54
C ASN A 150 -1.22 10.94 24.07
N ILE A 151 -1.30 11.49 22.86
CA ILE A 151 -0.17 12.22 22.28
C ILE A 151 0.13 13.54 23.02
N PRO A 152 -0.87 14.36 23.39
CA PRO A 152 -0.62 15.59 24.14
C PRO A 152 0.09 15.38 25.48
N THR A 153 -0.25 14.31 26.22
CA THR A 153 0.27 14.07 27.57
C THR A 153 1.43 13.07 27.62
N GLY A 154 1.59 12.24 26.59
CA GLY A 154 2.51 11.10 26.59
C GLY A 154 2.05 9.93 27.48
N ASN A 155 0.90 10.05 28.16
CA ASN A 155 0.42 9.01 29.05
C ASN A 155 -0.02 7.78 28.25
N ALA A 156 0.53 6.62 28.61
CA ALA A 156 0.16 5.33 28.04
C ALA A 156 -0.66 4.53 29.05
N THR A 157 -1.83 4.06 28.64
CA THR A 157 -2.66 3.15 29.42
C THR A 157 -2.76 1.82 28.68
N THR A 158 -2.40 0.73 29.35
CA THR A 158 -2.50 -0.62 28.78
C THR A 158 -3.74 -1.32 29.33
N SER A 159 -4.63 -1.73 28.44
CA SER A 159 -5.83 -2.51 28.75
C SER A 159 -5.69 -3.92 28.19
N THR A 160 -6.08 -4.93 28.98
CA THR A 160 -6.15 -6.32 28.50
C THR A 160 -7.49 -6.52 27.81
N LEU A 161 -7.45 -6.88 26.53
CA LEU A 161 -8.63 -7.08 25.69
C LEU A 161 -9.11 -8.52 25.73
N ALA A 162 -8.18 -9.47 25.73
CA ALA A 162 -8.48 -10.89 25.84
C ALA A 162 -7.39 -11.59 26.65
N THR A 163 -7.77 -12.65 27.35
CA THR A 163 -6.86 -13.49 28.13
C THR A 163 -7.17 -14.96 27.86
N TRP A 164 -6.14 -15.77 27.76
CA TRP A 164 -6.27 -17.21 27.57
C TRP A 164 -5.26 -17.98 28.41
N GLN A 165 -5.73 -18.97 29.15
CA GLN A 165 -4.86 -19.95 29.81
C GLN A 165 -4.65 -21.12 28.85
N VAL A 166 -3.38 -21.36 28.50
CA VAL A 166 -3.01 -22.39 27.55
C VAL A 166 -3.31 -23.76 28.15
N ARG A 167 -4.08 -24.55 27.40
CA ARG A 167 -4.33 -25.96 27.74
C ARG A 167 -3.09 -26.76 27.38
N ASP A 168 -2.63 -27.56 28.34
CA ASP A 168 -1.42 -28.37 28.26
C ASP A 168 -0.20 -27.59 27.73
N PRO A 169 0.35 -26.61 28.47
CA PRO A 169 1.41 -25.71 27.99
C PRO A 169 2.62 -26.41 27.37
N LEU A 170 2.98 -27.60 27.85
CA LEU A 170 4.14 -28.36 27.36
C LEU A 170 3.87 -29.10 26.04
N ASP A 171 2.60 -29.43 25.76
CA ASP A 171 2.15 -30.07 24.52
C ASP A 171 0.80 -29.48 24.06
N PRO A 172 0.76 -28.19 23.69
CA PRO A 172 -0.48 -27.51 23.38
C PRO A 172 -1.08 -28.09 22.10
N ARG A 173 -2.38 -28.34 22.14
CA ARG A 173 -3.17 -28.74 20.97
C ARG A 173 -3.99 -27.58 20.42
N PRO A 174 -4.31 -27.60 19.11
CA PRO A 174 -5.13 -26.57 18.49
C PRO A 174 -6.43 -26.32 19.23
N SER A 175 -6.94 -25.09 19.13
CA SER A 175 -8.20 -24.67 19.73
C SER A 175 -9.39 -25.48 19.22
N GLY A 176 -9.29 -26.05 18.02
CA GLY A 176 -10.37 -26.70 17.28
C GLY A 176 -11.25 -25.71 16.52
N ILE A 177 -10.99 -24.41 16.67
CA ILE A 177 -11.65 -23.35 15.92
C ILE A 177 -10.84 -23.11 14.64
N PRO A 178 -11.45 -23.06 13.45
CA PRO A 178 -10.72 -22.79 12.22
C PRO A 178 -10.02 -21.42 12.30
N GLY A 179 -8.69 -21.39 12.19
CA GLY A 179 -7.96 -20.16 11.86
C GLY A 179 -8.47 -19.68 10.49
N GLY A 180 -8.83 -18.40 10.38
CA GLY A 180 -9.59 -17.90 9.22
C GLY A 180 -8.96 -18.26 7.87
N GLU A 181 -9.61 -19.17 7.14
CA GLU A 181 -9.55 -19.22 5.68
C GLU A 181 -10.85 -18.59 5.18
N ASP A 182 -10.81 -17.29 4.86
CA ASP A 182 -11.74 -16.67 3.91
C ASP A 182 -11.18 -15.30 3.50
N GLY A 183 -10.73 -15.21 2.24
CA GLY A 183 -10.23 -13.97 1.65
C GLY A 183 -9.21 -14.18 0.55
N ARG A 184 -9.63 -14.79 -0.56
CA ARG A 184 -8.95 -14.64 -1.86
C ARG A 184 -9.16 -13.23 -2.42
#